data_AF-A0AAW7LDK5-F1
#
_entry.id   AF-A0AAW7LDK5-F1
#
_cell.length_a   1.000
_cell.length_b   1.000
_cell.length_c   1.000
_cell.angle_alpha   90.00
_cell.angle_beta   90.00
_cell.angle_gamma   90.00
#
_symmetry.space_group_name_H-M   'P 1'
#
loop_
_entity.id
_entity.type
_entity.pdbx_description
1 polymer ?
#
loop_
_entity_poly.entity_id
_entity_poly.type
_entity_poly.pdbx_seq_one_letter_code
_entity_poly.pdbx_strand_id
1 'polypeptide(L)'
;MAITIVDIPVSQLMPNPHNPRRDVGDVEELADSIRAQGIKQELLVTPTDSKSPEGKPLYRVVIGHRRLAAAKLAGLETVPCRIESMSERDERALMLVENTQRCDLTPLEEADGYQGLLDLGVKVKEMAEQTGRSTRLVRGRLKIAAIPQSVRDASKDFAQLSLSDLEAVTEFDGDEDTQKELLSFAGTPNWQWKLDNLRTRRETAKWMEAARLWMESNNLPLLDKKLKPAQSWQTPNGYRFARNSFVYDARASFAKQWQAWRTEHKQEVVLCILENGIAVYELIPQQEETEDTAKHKAKDEEKRRVKERKAKLREFTDTAERLRIEWIHEHVPGMKKDMLRELSERLCLISIMGIGEGKIRPVSDFDYGWTDALTAYSGMTKPLPSPANPEDDDPLWFNTDENGKELRRRQQANPTRELALLLFAHIEAAITVDTWDRSDARGRYDGPMLNAYYAVLESAGYTVSDAERKGLEL
;
A
#
# COMPACT_ATOMS: atom_id res chain seq x y z
N MET A 1 49.28 33.86 -21.03
CA MET A 1 50.15 32.79 -21.54
C MET A 1 49.53 32.24 -22.81
N ALA A 2 50.30 32.02 -23.87
CA ALA A 2 49.78 31.45 -25.11
C ALA A 2 49.37 29.99 -24.85
N ILE A 3 48.10 29.66 -25.09
CA ILE A 3 47.61 28.29 -25.02
C ILE A 3 48.24 27.53 -26.18
N THR A 4 49.13 26.59 -25.88
CA THR A 4 49.76 25.74 -26.89
C THR A 4 48.99 24.43 -26.96
N ILE A 5 48.45 24.13 -28.15
CA ILE A 5 47.75 22.88 -28.45
C ILE A 5 48.75 21.96 -29.14
N VAL A 6 48.85 20.71 -28.67
CA VAL A 6 49.75 19.69 -29.21
C VAL A 6 48.98 18.40 -29.50
N ASP A 7 49.32 17.72 -30.59
CA ASP A 7 48.75 16.42 -30.92
C ASP A 7 49.44 15.32 -30.09
N ILE A 8 48.67 14.62 -29.25
CA ILE A 8 49.16 13.55 -28.40
C ILE A 8 48.63 12.20 -28.91
N PRO A 9 49.48 11.16 -29.00
CA PRO A 9 49.03 9.82 -29.35
C PRO A 9 47.95 9.32 -28.39
N VAL A 10 46.87 8.76 -28.93
CA VAL A 10 45.75 8.25 -28.13
C VAL A 10 46.20 7.15 -27.16
N SER A 11 47.26 6.41 -27.49
CA SER A 11 47.88 5.41 -26.61
C SER A 11 48.55 5.99 -25.36
N GLN A 12 48.86 7.29 -25.34
CA GLN A 12 49.40 7.98 -24.17
C GLN A 12 48.32 8.62 -23.29
N LEU A 13 47.06 8.58 -23.72
CA LEU A 13 45.93 9.20 -23.02
C LEU A 13 45.16 8.21 -22.16
N MET A 14 45.20 8.47 -20.86
CA MET A 14 44.48 7.72 -19.85
C MET A 14 43.21 8.45 -19.41
N PRO A 15 42.06 7.76 -19.28
CA PRO A 15 40.91 8.35 -18.62
C PRO A 15 41.23 8.62 -17.14
N ASN A 16 40.68 9.70 -16.58
CA ASN A 16 40.81 9.95 -15.15
C ASN A 16 39.89 9.00 -14.35
N PRO A 17 40.42 8.16 -13.44
CA PRO A 17 39.59 7.26 -12.62
C PRO A 17 38.66 8.00 -11.66
N HIS A 18 38.89 9.29 -11.41
CA HIS A 18 38.08 10.14 -10.52
C HIS A 18 37.13 11.06 -11.27
N ASN A 19 36.82 10.77 -12.55
CA ASN A 19 35.76 11.48 -13.24
C ASN A 19 34.41 11.25 -12.52
N PRO A 20 33.71 12.30 -12.06
CA PRO A 20 32.43 12.14 -11.37
C PRO A 20 31.37 11.47 -12.26
N ARG A 21 31.45 11.66 -13.59
CA ARG A 21 30.61 10.94 -14.55
C ARG A 21 31.23 9.59 -14.87
N ARG A 22 30.60 8.50 -14.42
CA ARG A 22 31.14 7.14 -14.61
C ARG A 22 30.88 6.60 -16.01
N ASP A 23 29.72 6.91 -16.58
CA ASP A 23 29.34 6.49 -17.93
C ASP A 23 29.40 7.67 -18.91
N VAL A 24 30.26 7.54 -19.92
CA VAL A 24 30.37 8.52 -21.02
C VAL A 24 29.18 8.46 -21.99
N GLY A 25 28.32 7.46 -21.86
CA GLY A 25 27.14 7.20 -22.69
C GLY A 25 27.51 6.77 -24.10
N ASP A 26 26.52 6.76 -24.98
CA ASP A 26 26.74 6.50 -26.40
C ASP A 26 27.54 7.65 -27.04
N VAL A 27 28.58 7.26 -27.78
CA VAL A 27 29.52 8.13 -28.49
C VAL A 27 29.66 7.75 -29.97
N GLU A 28 28.80 6.89 -30.52
CA GLU A 28 28.85 6.44 -31.93
C GLU A 28 28.71 7.61 -32.91
N GLU A 29 27.65 8.43 -32.76
CA GLU A 29 27.46 9.62 -33.60
C GLU A 29 28.63 10.61 -33.49
N LEU A 30 29.18 10.76 -32.27
CA LEU A 30 30.32 11.62 -32.03
C LEU A 30 31.59 11.05 -32.70
N ALA A 31 31.75 9.73 -32.70
CA ALA A 31 32.86 9.05 -33.36
C ALA A 31 32.77 9.19 -34.88
N ASP A 32 31.58 9.06 -35.47
CA ASP A 32 31.36 9.29 -36.90
C ASP A 32 31.67 10.73 -37.30
N SER A 33 31.22 11.69 -36.50
CA SER A 33 31.56 13.10 -36.70
C SER A 33 33.07 13.35 -36.58
N ILE A 34 33.74 12.74 -35.60
CA ILE A 34 35.19 12.87 -35.40
C ILE A 34 35.96 12.19 -36.54
N ARG A 35 35.48 11.08 -37.08
CA ARG A 35 36.09 10.41 -38.24
C ARG A 35 36.01 11.27 -39.49
N ALA A 36 34.90 12.00 -39.68
CA ALA A 36 34.69 12.86 -40.83
C ALA A 36 35.41 14.22 -40.74
N GLN A 37 35.45 14.83 -39.54
CA GLN A 37 35.86 16.24 -39.37
C GLN A 37 37.03 16.44 -38.39
N GLY A 38 37.52 15.38 -37.75
CA GLY A 38 38.48 15.46 -36.66
C GLY A 38 37.88 16.05 -35.38
N ILE A 39 38.74 16.26 -34.38
CA ILE A 39 38.37 16.89 -33.11
C ILE A 39 38.51 18.41 -33.22
N LYS A 40 37.40 19.14 -33.13
CA LYS A 40 37.39 20.61 -33.24
C LYS A 40 37.81 21.35 -31.96
N GLN A 41 37.57 20.73 -30.81
CA GLN A 41 37.89 21.30 -29.51
C GLN A 41 38.84 20.35 -28.80
N GLU A 42 39.98 20.86 -28.36
CA GLU A 42 41.06 20.11 -27.75
C GLU A 42 40.67 19.47 -26.40
N LEU A 43 41.31 18.36 -26.05
CA LEU A 43 41.18 17.77 -24.73
C LEU A 43 42.07 18.52 -23.74
N LEU A 44 41.61 18.66 -22.49
CA LEU A 44 42.49 19.13 -21.41
C LEU A 44 43.09 17.92 -20.72
N VAL A 45 44.43 17.86 -20.69
CA VAL A 45 45.15 16.76 -20.07
C VAL A 45 46.20 17.26 -19.10
N THR A 46 46.50 16.44 -18.10
CA THR A 46 47.59 16.69 -17.16
C THR A 46 48.65 15.59 -17.25
N PRO A 47 49.95 15.93 -17.18
CA PRO A 47 51.00 14.92 -17.14
C PRO A 47 50.86 13.99 -15.93
N THR A 48 51.26 12.72 -16.08
CA THR A 48 51.36 11.78 -14.97
C THR A 48 52.83 11.43 -14.69
N ASP A 49 53.12 10.98 -13.48
CA ASP A 49 54.45 10.48 -13.13
C ASP A 49 54.77 9.10 -13.75
N SER A 50 53.74 8.45 -14.31
CA SER A 50 53.85 7.14 -14.96
C SER A 50 54.28 7.27 -16.43
N LYS A 51 54.94 6.22 -16.92
CA LYS A 51 55.35 6.10 -18.33
C LYS A 51 54.74 4.86 -18.96
N SER A 52 54.57 4.88 -20.29
CA SER A 52 54.16 3.70 -21.04
C SER A 52 55.21 2.59 -20.95
N PRO A 53 54.90 1.34 -21.30
CA PRO A 53 55.88 0.27 -21.40
C PRO A 53 57.08 0.61 -22.30
N GLU A 54 56.87 1.48 -23.30
CA GLU A 54 57.93 1.98 -24.18
C GLU A 54 58.65 3.24 -23.65
N GLY A 55 58.41 3.62 -22.40
CA GLY A 55 59.06 4.75 -21.72
C GLY A 55 58.53 6.13 -22.12
N LYS A 56 57.37 6.21 -22.80
CA LYS A 56 56.76 7.49 -23.23
C LYS A 56 55.96 8.14 -22.09
N PRO A 57 55.87 9.48 -22.02
CA PRO A 57 55.04 10.14 -21.02
C PRO A 57 53.56 9.74 -21.18
N LEU A 58 52.87 9.57 -20.05
CA LEU A 58 51.43 9.35 -20.02
C LEU A 58 50.72 10.60 -19.51
N TYR A 59 49.55 10.86 -20.07
CA TYR A 59 48.71 11.99 -19.71
C TYR A 59 47.33 11.51 -19.27
N ARG A 60 46.79 12.15 -18.24
CA ARG A 60 45.45 11.89 -17.73
C ARG A 60 44.49 12.94 -18.27
N VAL A 61 43.37 12.50 -18.82
CA VAL A 61 42.34 13.41 -19.36
C VAL A 61 41.55 14.03 -18.23
N VAL A 62 41.54 15.36 -18.13
CA VAL A 62 40.75 16.14 -17.17
C VAL A 62 39.44 16.60 -17.80
N ILE A 63 39.46 17.10 -19.04
CA ILE A 63 38.23 17.47 -19.78
C ILE A 63 38.25 16.82 -21.16
N GLY A 64 37.12 16.21 -21.54
CA GLY A 64 36.93 15.63 -22.87
C GLY A 64 36.90 14.10 -22.90
N HIS A 65 36.49 13.43 -21.81
CA HIS A 65 36.39 11.97 -21.75
C HIS A 65 35.51 11.37 -22.87
N ARG A 66 34.35 11.99 -23.17
CA ARG A 66 33.50 11.60 -24.32
C ARG A 66 34.24 11.71 -25.66
N ARG A 67 35.05 12.75 -25.85
CA ARG A 67 35.87 12.95 -27.05
C ARG A 67 37.00 11.93 -27.13
N LEU A 68 37.65 11.59 -26.03
CA LEU A 68 38.65 10.52 -25.99
C LEU A 68 38.04 9.17 -26.38
N ALA A 69 36.88 8.83 -25.81
CA ALA A 69 36.18 7.59 -26.12
C ALA A 69 35.78 7.52 -27.60
N ALA A 70 35.20 8.60 -28.13
CA ALA A 70 34.83 8.72 -29.54
C ALA A 70 36.05 8.68 -30.48
N ALA A 71 37.18 9.29 -30.11
CA ALA A 71 38.42 9.26 -30.90
C ALA A 71 39.01 7.84 -31.00
N LYS A 72 38.95 7.08 -29.90
CA LYS A 72 39.33 5.66 -29.88
C LYS A 72 38.45 4.85 -30.81
N LEU A 73 37.14 5.07 -30.78
CA LEU A 73 36.17 4.39 -31.65
C LEU A 73 36.32 4.80 -33.13
N ALA A 74 36.70 6.05 -33.38
CA ALA A 74 36.97 6.59 -34.71
C ALA A 74 38.31 6.12 -35.31
N GLY A 75 39.20 5.55 -34.48
CA GLY A 75 40.50 5.04 -34.91
C GLY A 75 41.57 6.12 -35.12
N LEU A 76 41.47 7.26 -34.43
CA LEU A 76 42.47 8.33 -34.53
C LEU A 76 43.78 7.91 -33.85
N GLU A 77 44.91 8.16 -34.50
CA GLU A 77 46.24 7.92 -33.91
C GLU A 77 46.61 8.99 -32.87
N THR A 78 46.28 10.26 -33.17
CA THR A 78 46.58 11.42 -32.33
C THR A 78 45.34 12.30 -32.15
N VAL A 79 45.30 13.05 -31.05
CA VAL A 79 44.24 14.02 -30.77
C VAL A 79 44.80 15.34 -30.24
N PRO A 80 44.18 16.49 -30.58
CA PRO A 80 44.62 17.79 -30.13
C PRO A 80 44.37 17.94 -28.62
N CYS A 81 45.42 18.28 -27.88
CA CYS A 81 45.40 18.40 -26.44
C CYS A 81 46.03 19.72 -25.96
N ARG A 82 45.45 20.32 -24.93
CA ARG A 82 46.10 21.31 -24.07
C ARG A 82 46.69 20.60 -22.86
N ILE A 83 47.99 20.76 -22.64
CA ILE A 83 48.68 20.21 -21.47
C ILE A 83 48.71 21.26 -20.36
N GLU A 84 48.21 20.89 -19.18
CA GLU A 84 48.22 21.74 -17.99
C GLU A 84 48.57 20.90 -16.76
N SER A 85 49.63 21.28 -16.05
CA SER A 85 50.03 20.60 -14.82
C SER A 85 49.09 21.01 -13.69
N MET A 86 48.36 20.04 -13.13
CA MET A 86 47.36 20.26 -12.09
C MET A 86 47.65 19.35 -10.90
N SER A 87 47.24 19.79 -9.71
CA SER A 87 47.17 18.87 -8.57
C SER A 87 45.92 18.00 -8.68
N GLU A 88 45.90 16.83 -8.04
CA GLU A 88 44.72 15.95 -8.01
C GLU A 88 43.46 16.69 -7.53
N ARG A 89 43.65 17.62 -6.58
CA ARG A 89 42.61 18.51 -6.09
C ARG A 89 42.02 19.38 -7.20
N ASP A 90 42.88 20.04 -7.97
CA ASP A 90 42.47 20.95 -9.04
C ASP A 90 41.83 20.16 -10.19
N GLU A 91 42.36 18.97 -10.50
CA GLU A 91 41.79 18.06 -11.49
C GLU A 91 40.34 17.69 -11.12
N ARG A 92 40.11 17.19 -9.90
CA ARG A 92 38.78 16.77 -9.44
C ARG A 92 37.81 17.95 -9.38
N ALA A 93 38.27 19.10 -8.90
CA ALA A 93 37.45 20.31 -8.83
C ALA A 93 37.02 20.74 -10.23
N LEU A 94 37.96 20.79 -11.17
CA LEU A 94 37.68 21.19 -12.55
C LEU A 94 36.75 20.20 -13.27
N MET A 95 36.95 18.90 -13.07
CA MET A 95 36.04 17.86 -13.59
C MET A 95 34.62 18.03 -13.04
N LEU A 96 34.49 18.27 -11.74
CA LEU A 96 33.19 18.49 -11.11
C LEU A 96 32.49 19.74 -11.65
N VAL A 97 33.23 20.84 -11.81
CA VAL A 97 32.72 22.10 -12.39
C VAL A 97 32.20 21.89 -13.82
N GLU A 98 33.00 21.27 -14.69
CA GLU A 98 32.65 21.08 -16.11
C GLU A 98 31.41 20.20 -16.27
N ASN A 99 31.34 19.07 -15.57
CA ASN A 99 30.19 18.18 -15.64
C ASN A 99 28.93 18.83 -15.03
N THR A 100 29.07 19.57 -13.93
CA THR A 100 27.96 20.25 -13.26
C THR A 100 27.38 21.39 -14.10
N GLN A 101 28.19 22.10 -14.88
CA GLN A 101 27.72 23.15 -15.80
C GLN A 101 26.94 22.61 -16.99
N ARG A 102 27.15 21.33 -17.35
CA ARG A 102 26.44 20.65 -18.45
C ARG A 102 25.14 19.99 -18.02
N CYS A 103 24.79 20.04 -16.72
CA CYS A 103 23.68 19.28 -16.13
C CYS A 103 23.80 17.77 -16.41
N ASP A 104 25.04 17.27 -16.49
CA ASP A 104 25.36 15.92 -16.94
C ASP A 104 25.45 14.89 -15.81
N LEU A 105 25.52 15.34 -14.55
CA LEU A 105 25.64 14.46 -13.38
C LEU A 105 24.28 14.16 -12.75
N THR A 106 24.10 12.91 -12.35
CA THR A 106 23.04 12.53 -11.41
C THR A 106 23.29 13.16 -10.03
N PRO A 107 22.25 13.33 -9.18
CA PRO A 107 22.43 13.85 -7.83
C PRO A 107 23.43 13.05 -6.99
N LEU A 108 23.51 11.74 -7.23
CA LEU A 108 24.43 10.84 -6.53
C LEU A 108 25.88 11.02 -7.03
N GLU A 109 26.10 11.14 -8.34
CA GLU A 109 27.42 11.43 -8.90
C GLU A 109 27.95 12.81 -8.44
N GLU A 110 27.06 13.81 -8.37
CA GLU A 110 27.41 15.13 -7.82
C GLU A 110 27.78 15.01 -6.33
N ALA A 111 27.03 14.23 -5.55
CA ALA A 111 27.31 13.97 -4.15
C ALA A 111 28.66 13.27 -3.92
N ASP A 112 28.92 12.18 -4.63
CA ASP A 112 30.17 11.44 -4.56
C ASP A 112 31.36 12.31 -5.06
N GLY A 113 31.14 13.19 -6.04
CA GLY A 113 32.13 14.15 -6.51
C GLY A 113 32.52 15.18 -5.43
N TYR A 114 31.54 15.73 -4.72
CA TYR A 114 31.81 16.62 -3.58
C TYR A 114 32.50 15.90 -2.42
N GLN A 115 32.12 14.64 -2.14
CA GLN A 115 32.78 13.82 -1.13
C GLN A 115 34.25 13.58 -1.50
N GLY A 116 34.54 13.28 -2.76
CA GLY A 116 35.91 13.10 -3.24
C GLY A 116 36.78 14.36 -3.13
N LEU A 117 36.20 15.56 -3.13
CA LEU A 117 36.91 16.80 -2.81
C LEU A 117 37.10 16.96 -1.29
N LEU A 118 36.10 16.56 -0.49
CA LEU A 118 36.20 16.60 0.97
C LEU A 118 37.33 15.70 1.48
N ASP A 119 37.47 14.51 0.89
CA ASP A 119 38.51 13.53 1.21
C ASP A 119 39.93 14.07 0.91
N LEU A 120 40.05 14.99 -0.06
CA LEU A 120 41.29 15.72 -0.37
C LEU A 120 41.52 16.96 0.51
N GLY A 121 40.68 17.16 1.54
CA GLY A 121 40.80 18.28 2.48
C GLY A 121 40.27 19.62 1.95
N VAL A 122 39.55 19.63 0.81
CA VAL A 122 38.89 20.85 0.33
C VAL A 122 37.79 21.24 1.32
N LYS A 123 37.69 22.52 1.66
CA LYS A 123 36.64 23.01 2.55
C LYS A 123 35.35 23.26 1.77
N VAL A 124 34.20 23.06 2.41
CA VAL A 124 32.86 23.30 1.82
C VAL A 124 32.73 24.69 1.19
N LYS A 125 33.27 25.73 1.83
CA LYS A 125 33.24 27.10 1.31
C LYS A 125 34.00 27.22 -0.02
N GLU A 126 35.16 26.56 -0.10
CA GLU A 126 36.00 26.57 -1.29
C GLU A 126 35.39 25.75 -2.43
N MET A 127 34.77 24.60 -2.13
CA MET A 127 34.00 23.84 -3.14
C MET A 127 32.88 24.67 -3.73
N ALA A 128 32.14 25.40 -2.88
CA ALA A 128 31.05 26.27 -3.30
C ALA A 128 31.55 27.39 -4.23
N GLU A 129 32.67 28.03 -3.88
CA GLU A 129 33.32 29.07 -4.71
C GLU A 129 33.80 28.50 -6.05
N GLN A 130 34.51 27.36 -6.04
CA GLN A 130 35.03 26.71 -7.25
C GLN A 130 33.92 26.25 -8.20
N THR A 131 32.83 25.68 -7.66
CA THR A 131 31.70 25.16 -8.44
C THR A 131 30.62 26.19 -8.77
N GLY A 132 30.71 27.41 -8.23
CA GLY A 132 29.67 28.43 -8.39
C GLY A 132 28.33 28.04 -7.76
N ARG A 133 28.34 27.13 -6.77
CA ARG A 133 27.14 26.63 -6.07
C ARG A 133 27.02 27.21 -4.67
N SER A 134 25.84 27.14 -4.08
CA SER A 134 25.65 27.58 -2.69
C SER A 134 26.28 26.58 -1.70
N THR A 135 26.81 27.08 -0.58
CA THR A 135 27.30 26.21 0.51
C THR A 135 26.21 25.30 1.07
N ARG A 136 24.94 25.71 1.01
CA ARG A 136 23.78 24.90 1.38
C ARG A 136 23.66 23.67 0.48
N LEU A 137 23.78 23.85 -0.84
CA LEU A 137 23.72 22.76 -1.82
C LEU A 137 24.85 21.76 -1.59
N VAL A 138 26.09 22.26 -1.47
CA VAL A 138 27.27 21.41 -1.23
C VAL A 138 27.08 20.56 0.04
N ARG A 139 26.60 21.16 1.14
CA ARG A 139 26.29 20.42 2.37
C ARG A 139 25.19 19.37 2.18
N GLY A 140 24.13 19.68 1.44
CA GLY A 140 23.08 18.72 1.12
C GLY A 140 23.61 17.51 0.35
N ARG A 141 24.47 17.75 -0.65
CA ARG A 141 25.15 16.70 -1.41
C ARG A 141 26.07 15.85 -0.55
N LEU A 142 26.84 16.46 0.35
CA LEU A 142 27.68 15.72 1.29
C LEU A 142 26.85 14.83 2.24
N LYS A 143 25.64 15.24 2.63
CA LYS A 143 24.74 14.37 3.41
C LYS A 143 24.26 13.16 2.62
N ILE A 144 23.95 13.35 1.33
CA ILE A 144 23.60 12.24 0.43
C ILE A 144 24.80 11.30 0.28
N ALA A 145 26.00 11.86 0.11
CA ALA A 145 27.22 11.07 0.02
C ALA A 145 27.51 10.28 1.31
N ALA A 146 27.13 10.80 2.46
CA ALA A 146 27.29 10.15 3.76
C ALA A 146 26.31 8.98 4.00
N ILE A 147 25.30 8.75 3.12
CA ILE A 147 24.39 7.60 3.26
C ILE A 147 25.22 6.30 3.22
N PRO A 148 25.16 5.46 4.27
CA PRO A 148 25.98 4.26 4.38
C PRO A 148 25.80 3.29 3.21
N GLN A 149 26.86 2.60 2.82
CA GLN A 149 26.81 1.65 1.70
C GLN A 149 25.79 0.52 1.95
N SER A 150 25.65 0.06 3.19
CA SER A 150 24.63 -0.92 3.63
C SER A 150 23.19 -0.46 3.32
N VAL A 151 22.93 0.84 3.35
CA VAL A 151 21.63 1.45 3.05
C VAL A 151 21.48 1.60 1.54
N ARG A 152 22.52 2.06 0.84
CA ARG A 152 22.53 2.15 -0.63
C ARG A 152 22.24 0.79 -1.28
N ASP A 153 22.86 -0.27 -0.77
CA ASP A 153 22.73 -1.64 -1.30
C ASP A 153 21.37 -2.28 -1.01
N ALA A 154 20.58 -1.71 -0.08
CA ALA A 154 19.26 -2.22 0.26
C ALA A 154 18.21 -1.98 -0.84
N SER A 155 18.48 -1.10 -1.80
CA SER A 155 17.60 -0.84 -2.95
C SER A 155 18.38 -0.88 -4.26
N LYS A 156 17.91 -1.73 -5.20
CA LYS A 156 18.50 -1.82 -6.55
C LYS A 156 18.35 -0.52 -7.34
N ASP A 157 17.30 0.25 -7.04
CA ASP A 157 16.97 1.49 -7.73
C ASP A 157 17.52 2.72 -7.01
N PHE A 158 18.37 2.56 -5.99
CA PHE A 158 18.94 3.65 -5.21
C PHE A 158 19.61 4.72 -6.09
N ALA A 159 20.35 4.28 -7.11
CA ALA A 159 21.02 5.18 -8.05
C ALA A 159 20.07 5.98 -8.95
N GLN A 160 18.82 5.54 -9.10
CA GLN A 160 17.79 6.18 -9.91
C GLN A 160 16.87 7.11 -9.10
N LEU A 161 17.06 7.17 -7.78
CA LEU A 161 16.26 8.01 -6.90
C LEU A 161 16.37 9.49 -7.30
N SER A 162 15.24 10.18 -7.19
CA SER A 162 15.23 11.62 -7.39
C SER A 162 16.01 12.32 -6.28
N LEU A 163 16.41 13.57 -6.54
CA LEU A 163 17.06 14.38 -5.51
C LEU A 163 16.20 14.50 -4.24
N SER A 164 14.90 14.71 -4.39
CA SER A 164 13.98 14.86 -3.27
C SER A 164 13.94 13.58 -2.42
N ASP A 165 14.01 12.42 -3.07
CA ASP A 165 13.95 11.12 -2.38
C ASP A 165 15.25 10.85 -1.63
N LEU A 166 16.40 11.14 -2.24
CA LEU A 166 17.70 11.07 -1.58
C LEU A 166 17.75 12.01 -0.37
N GLU A 167 17.25 13.25 -0.50
CA GLU A 167 17.16 14.19 0.62
C GLU A 167 16.26 13.65 1.75
N ALA A 168 15.13 13.02 1.42
CA ALA A 168 14.26 12.39 2.40
C ALA A 168 14.95 11.25 3.17
N VAL A 169 15.77 10.44 2.51
CA VAL A 169 16.57 9.39 3.17
C VAL A 169 17.56 9.99 4.18
N THR A 170 18.17 11.15 3.86
CA THR A 170 19.08 11.84 4.80
C THR A 170 18.39 12.41 6.04
N GLU A 171 17.04 12.50 6.07
CA GLU A 171 16.32 12.94 7.26
C GLU A 171 16.44 11.96 8.44
N PHE A 172 16.75 10.70 8.14
CA PHE A 172 16.88 9.60 9.12
C PHE A 172 18.35 9.19 9.30
N ASP A 173 19.28 10.12 9.07
CA ASP A 173 20.71 9.91 9.32
C ASP A 173 20.96 9.43 10.76
N GLY A 174 21.78 8.37 10.91
CA GLY A 174 22.03 7.66 12.17
C GLY A 174 21.06 6.52 12.49
N ASP A 175 19.99 6.32 11.71
CA ASP A 175 19.04 5.21 11.83
C ASP A 175 18.95 4.43 10.51
N GLU A 176 19.95 3.56 10.27
CA GLU A 176 20.03 2.76 9.05
C GLU A 176 18.81 1.87 8.82
N ASP A 177 18.19 1.37 9.89
CA ASP A 177 17.03 0.49 9.78
C ASP A 177 15.83 1.27 9.23
N THR A 178 15.57 2.47 9.74
CA THR A 178 14.53 3.35 9.20
C THR A 178 14.84 3.78 7.75
N GLN A 179 16.11 4.05 7.42
CA GLN A 179 16.50 4.37 6.05
C GLN A 179 16.25 3.20 5.09
N LYS A 180 16.63 1.97 5.47
CA LYS A 180 16.36 0.75 4.69
C LYS A 180 14.86 0.48 4.57
N GLU A 181 14.11 0.70 5.65
CA GLU A 181 12.65 0.58 5.65
C GLU A 181 12.01 1.55 4.66
N LEU A 182 12.45 2.81 4.60
CA LEU A 182 11.98 3.78 3.61
C LEU A 182 12.34 3.34 2.18
N LEU A 183 13.59 2.90 1.97
CA LEU A 183 14.08 2.45 0.65
C LEU A 183 13.38 1.22 0.11
N SER A 184 12.80 0.36 0.96
CA SER A 184 11.98 -0.77 0.50
C SER A 184 10.73 -0.35 -0.27
N PHE A 185 10.33 0.93 -0.18
CA PHE A 185 9.22 1.54 -0.91
C PHE A 185 9.69 2.46 -2.06
N ALA A 186 10.98 2.52 -2.34
CA ALA A 186 11.55 3.31 -3.44
C ALA A 186 10.87 2.96 -4.77
N GLY A 187 10.47 3.98 -5.54
CA GLY A 187 9.80 3.79 -6.84
C GLY A 187 8.34 3.30 -6.76
N THR A 188 7.80 3.05 -5.56
CA THR A 188 6.40 2.63 -5.39
C THR A 188 5.45 3.82 -5.19
N PRO A 189 4.15 3.69 -5.51
CA PRO A 189 3.15 4.73 -5.20
C PRO A 189 3.03 5.05 -3.70
N ASN A 190 3.49 4.15 -2.83
CA ASN A 190 3.38 4.27 -1.38
C ASN A 190 4.56 5.01 -0.71
N TRP A 191 5.54 5.47 -1.49
CA TRP A 191 6.72 6.20 -1.00
C TRP A 191 6.35 7.35 -0.06
N GLN A 192 5.46 8.24 -0.51
CA GLN A 192 5.09 9.43 0.26
C GLN A 192 4.38 9.08 1.57
N TRP A 193 3.44 8.13 1.51
CA TRP A 193 2.77 7.64 2.71
C TRP A 193 3.76 7.05 3.72
N LYS A 194 4.74 6.27 3.24
CA LYS A 194 5.74 5.66 4.11
C LYS A 194 6.63 6.71 4.77
N LEU A 195 7.09 7.69 4.00
CA LEU A 195 7.88 8.81 4.50
C LEU A 195 7.14 9.57 5.60
N ASP A 196 5.87 9.92 5.37
CA ASP A 196 5.06 10.65 6.35
C ASP A 196 4.74 9.81 7.60
N ASN A 197 4.56 8.50 7.43
CA ASN A 197 4.41 7.57 8.56
C ASN A 197 5.68 7.51 9.42
N LEU A 198 6.86 7.41 8.81
CA LEU A 198 8.15 7.40 9.54
C LEU A 198 8.43 8.72 10.25
N ARG A 199 8.13 9.86 9.60
CA ARG A 199 8.19 11.18 10.24
C ARG A 199 7.26 11.26 11.45
N THR A 200 6.01 10.82 11.29
CA THR A 200 5.02 10.77 12.38
C THR A 200 5.52 9.89 13.52
N ARG A 201 6.01 8.68 13.25
CA ARG A 201 6.56 7.77 14.26
C ARG A 201 7.70 8.40 15.06
N ARG A 202 8.61 9.11 14.38
CA ARG A 202 9.71 9.85 15.02
C ARG A 202 9.20 10.98 15.91
N GLU A 203 8.20 11.73 15.45
CA GLU A 203 7.56 12.79 16.23
C GLU A 203 6.80 12.23 17.44
N THR A 204 6.05 11.13 17.25
CA THR A 204 5.37 10.41 18.33
C THR A 204 6.38 9.95 19.38
N ALA A 205 7.49 9.33 18.99
CA ALA A 205 8.52 8.87 19.92
C ALA A 205 9.11 10.03 20.74
N LYS A 206 9.43 11.16 20.10
CA LYS A 206 9.91 12.37 20.79
C LYS A 206 8.87 12.94 21.75
N TRP A 207 7.62 13.00 21.32
CA TRP A 207 6.51 13.49 22.14
C TRP A 207 6.28 12.59 23.35
N MET A 208 6.31 11.26 23.16
CA MET A 208 6.14 10.27 24.22
C MET A 208 7.25 10.35 25.26
N GLU A 209 8.50 10.50 24.84
CA GLU A 209 9.63 10.65 25.77
C GLU A 209 9.52 11.95 26.57
N ALA A 210 9.18 13.07 25.91
CA ALA A 210 8.96 14.34 26.59
C ALA A 210 7.77 14.26 27.58
N ALA A 211 6.69 13.59 27.18
CA ALA A 211 5.54 13.36 28.04
C ALA A 211 5.93 12.51 29.26
N ARG A 212 6.70 11.44 29.06
CA ARG A 212 7.18 10.56 30.13
C ARG A 212 8.02 11.32 31.15
N LEU A 213 9.04 12.05 30.71
CA LEU A 213 9.90 12.85 31.60
C LEU A 213 9.10 13.90 32.38
N TRP A 214 8.12 14.51 31.74
CA TRP A 214 7.24 15.48 32.39
C TRP A 214 6.34 14.83 33.44
N MET A 215 5.74 13.67 33.14
CA MET A 215 4.93 12.91 34.10
C MET A 215 5.74 12.46 35.31
N GLU A 216 6.96 11.96 35.09
CA GLU A 216 7.88 11.56 36.16
C GLU A 216 8.24 12.77 37.05
N SER A 217 8.56 13.91 36.44
CA SER A 217 8.90 15.15 37.16
C SER A 217 7.75 15.76 37.97
N ASN A 218 6.49 15.50 37.57
CA ASN A 218 5.28 15.99 38.25
C ASN A 218 4.62 14.91 39.13
N ASN A 219 5.26 13.74 39.27
CA ASN A 219 4.81 12.63 40.10
C ASN A 219 3.35 12.22 39.83
N LEU A 220 2.97 12.14 38.55
CA LEU A 220 1.61 11.74 38.17
C LEU A 220 1.36 10.26 38.49
N PRO A 221 0.11 9.89 38.84
CA PRO A 221 -0.24 8.50 39.15
C PRO A 221 -0.18 7.63 37.89
N LEU A 222 0.83 6.76 37.80
CA LEU A 222 0.99 5.80 36.71
C LEU A 222 0.37 4.44 37.08
N LEU A 223 -0.25 3.79 36.11
CA LEU A 223 -0.82 2.46 36.26
C LEU A 223 0.30 1.44 36.53
N ASP A 224 0.05 0.52 37.47
CA ASP A 224 0.96 -0.59 37.72
C ASP A 224 1.19 -1.35 36.40
N LYS A 225 2.46 -1.63 36.09
CA LYS A 225 2.87 -2.39 34.91
C LYS A 225 2.16 -3.74 34.81
N LYS A 226 1.82 -4.38 35.93
CA LYS A 226 1.08 -5.65 35.97
C LYS A 226 -0.36 -5.53 35.46
N LEU A 227 -0.94 -4.34 35.55
CA LEU A 227 -2.30 -4.03 35.13
C LEU A 227 -2.33 -3.39 33.74
N LYS A 228 -1.16 -3.20 33.10
CA LYS A 228 -1.08 -2.63 31.75
C LYS A 228 -1.84 -3.55 30.77
N PRO A 229 -2.82 -3.03 30.03
CA PRO A 229 -3.59 -3.83 29.09
C PRO A 229 -2.70 -4.26 27.90
N ALA A 230 -2.99 -5.43 27.33
CA ALA A 230 -2.28 -5.91 26.16
C ALA A 230 -2.62 -5.09 24.90
N GLN A 231 -3.84 -4.55 24.84
CA GLN A 231 -4.33 -3.73 23.74
C GLN A 231 -4.84 -2.38 24.25
N SER A 232 -4.67 -1.33 23.45
CA SER A 232 -5.02 0.05 23.83
C SER A 232 -6.51 0.28 24.12
N TRP A 233 -7.39 -0.57 23.59
CA TRP A 233 -8.83 -0.52 23.82
C TRP A 233 -9.31 -1.37 25.01
N GLN A 234 -8.41 -2.10 25.67
CA GLN A 234 -8.76 -2.87 26.87
C GLN A 234 -8.67 -1.98 28.11
N THR A 235 -9.63 -2.15 29.01
CA THR A 235 -9.63 -1.52 30.34
C THR A 235 -9.04 -2.48 31.36
N PRO A 236 -8.08 -2.05 32.20
CA PRO A 236 -7.64 -2.80 33.36
C PRO A 236 -8.80 -3.08 34.33
N ASN A 237 -8.77 -4.22 35.03
CA ASN A 237 -9.80 -4.56 36.03
C ASN A 237 -9.85 -3.51 37.15
N GLY A 238 -11.04 -3.09 37.54
CA GLY A 238 -11.26 -2.01 38.52
C GLY A 238 -11.17 -0.59 37.96
N TYR A 239 -10.94 -0.42 36.65
CA TYR A 239 -10.79 0.88 35.99
C TYR A 239 -11.71 1.03 34.78
N ARG A 240 -12.14 2.26 34.50
CA ARG A 240 -12.82 2.64 33.25
C ARG A 240 -12.05 3.72 32.52
N PHE A 241 -12.22 3.81 31.20
CA PHE A 241 -11.68 4.94 30.45
C PHE A 241 -12.29 6.24 30.93
N ALA A 242 -11.45 7.22 31.23
CA ALA A 242 -11.92 8.58 31.43
C ALA A 242 -12.47 9.12 30.11
N ARG A 243 -13.36 10.11 30.16
CA ARG A 243 -13.86 10.75 28.94
C ARG A 243 -12.70 11.47 28.24
N ASN A 244 -12.60 11.32 26.92
CA ASN A 244 -11.49 11.84 26.10
C ASN A 244 -10.09 11.36 26.58
N SER A 245 -9.98 10.10 26.97
CA SER A 245 -8.81 9.52 27.66
C SER A 245 -7.61 9.19 26.78
N PHE A 246 -7.67 9.32 25.45
CA PHE A 246 -6.55 8.98 24.57
C PHE A 246 -5.79 10.24 24.15
N VAL A 247 -4.75 10.57 24.90
CA VAL A 247 -3.99 11.81 24.73
C VAL A 247 -2.82 11.53 23.78
N TYR A 248 -3.04 11.78 22.50
CA TYR A 248 -1.97 11.99 21.51
C TYR A 248 -2.36 13.15 20.61
N ASP A 249 -1.60 14.25 20.69
CA ASP A 249 -1.67 15.34 19.73
C ASP A 249 -0.26 15.87 19.52
N ALA A 250 0.31 15.59 18.34
CA ALA A 250 1.63 16.06 17.95
C ALA A 250 1.74 17.60 17.93
N ARG A 251 0.60 18.32 17.89
CA ARG A 251 0.57 19.80 17.82
C ARG A 251 0.76 20.50 19.17
N ALA A 252 0.69 19.79 20.29
CA ALA A 252 0.81 20.38 21.62
C ALA A 252 1.62 19.50 22.57
N SER A 253 2.33 20.09 23.54
CA SER A 253 3.00 19.30 24.58
C SER A 253 1.98 18.57 25.46
N PHE A 254 2.38 17.40 26.00
CA PHE A 254 1.56 16.65 26.95
C PHE A 254 1.13 17.51 28.15
N ALA A 255 2.02 18.35 28.69
CA ALA A 255 1.72 19.24 29.81
C ALA A 255 0.50 20.15 29.53
N LYS A 256 0.45 20.77 28.34
CA LYS A 256 -0.65 21.66 27.95
C LYS A 256 -1.95 20.88 27.78
N GLN A 257 -1.88 19.71 27.16
CA GLN A 257 -3.03 18.82 26.98
C GLN A 257 -3.58 18.34 28.32
N TRP A 258 -2.70 17.92 29.23
CA TRP A 258 -3.05 17.47 30.56
C TRP A 258 -3.72 18.57 31.40
N GLN A 259 -3.18 19.78 31.38
CA GLN A 259 -3.77 20.92 32.11
C GLN A 259 -5.16 21.30 31.57
N ALA A 260 -5.34 21.31 30.24
CA ALA A 260 -6.65 21.52 29.64
C ALA A 260 -7.63 20.42 30.05
N TRP A 261 -7.21 19.16 29.97
CA TRP A 261 -8.03 18.00 30.33
C TRP A 261 -8.46 18.01 31.81
N ARG A 262 -7.54 18.36 32.73
CA ARG A 262 -7.82 18.49 34.18
C ARG A 262 -8.74 19.64 34.56
N THR A 263 -8.98 20.59 33.65
CA THR A 263 -9.95 21.67 33.87
C THR A 263 -11.38 21.13 33.86
N GLU A 264 -11.65 20.14 33.00
CA GLU A 264 -12.95 19.49 32.83
C GLU A 264 -13.11 18.24 33.73
N HIS A 265 -12.00 17.58 34.10
CA HIS A 265 -12.02 16.29 34.82
C HIS A 265 -11.32 16.39 36.18
N LYS A 266 -12.12 16.44 37.24
CA LYS A 266 -11.64 16.58 38.63
C LYS A 266 -11.48 15.28 39.42
N GLN A 267 -11.89 14.15 38.85
CA GLN A 267 -11.85 12.84 39.50
C GLN A 267 -10.40 12.38 39.71
N GLU A 268 -10.18 11.44 40.62
CA GLU A 268 -8.89 10.75 40.71
C GLU A 268 -8.72 9.81 39.52
N VAL A 269 -7.54 9.87 38.91
CA VAL A 269 -7.24 9.15 37.68
C VAL A 269 -5.87 8.54 37.73
N VAL A 270 -5.65 7.55 36.88
CA VAL A 270 -4.37 6.87 36.71
C VAL A 270 -4.03 6.88 35.22
N LEU A 271 -2.78 7.18 34.87
CA LEU A 271 -2.32 7.23 33.49
C LEU A 271 -1.62 5.93 33.09
N CYS A 272 -1.80 5.50 31.85
CA CYS A 272 -1.10 4.37 31.27
C CYS A 272 -0.37 4.80 30.00
N ILE A 273 0.94 4.56 29.97
CA ILE A 273 1.80 4.83 28.81
C ILE A 273 1.64 3.68 27.82
N LEU A 274 1.04 3.95 26.67
CA LEU A 274 0.87 3.03 25.55
C LEU A 274 1.95 3.28 24.49
N GLU A 275 1.91 2.54 23.38
CA GLU A 275 2.90 2.70 22.30
C GLU A 275 2.74 4.04 21.56
N ASN A 276 1.49 4.41 21.25
CA ASN A 276 1.16 5.57 20.41
C ASN A 276 0.40 6.68 21.16
N GLY A 277 0.50 6.73 22.49
CA GLY A 277 -0.20 7.73 23.30
C GLY A 277 -0.30 7.38 24.78
N ILE A 278 -1.05 8.19 25.51
CA ILE A 278 -1.28 8.02 26.94
C ILE A 278 -2.77 7.85 27.19
N ALA A 279 -3.15 6.75 27.84
CA ALA A 279 -4.52 6.49 28.27
C ALA A 279 -4.74 7.01 29.69
N VAL A 280 -5.93 7.58 29.95
CA VAL A 280 -6.36 8.05 31.27
C VAL A 280 -7.50 7.17 31.78
N TYR A 281 -7.32 6.60 32.96
CA TYR A 281 -8.29 5.72 33.60
C TYR A 281 -8.85 6.34 34.87
N GLU A 282 -10.13 6.14 35.11
CA GLU A 282 -10.83 6.44 36.37
C GLU A 282 -11.00 5.15 37.17
N LEU A 283 -10.89 5.23 38.50
CA LEU A 283 -11.17 4.10 39.39
C LEU A 283 -12.69 3.86 39.46
N ILE A 284 -13.13 2.63 39.24
CA ILE A 284 -14.54 2.26 39.39
C ILE A 284 -14.81 1.96 40.87
N PRO A 285 -15.81 2.60 41.52
CA PRO A 285 -16.22 2.22 42.86
C PRO A 285 -16.65 0.76 42.93
N GLN A 286 -16.30 0.05 44.01
CA GLN A 286 -16.52 -1.41 44.14
C GLN A 286 -17.98 -1.86 43.94
N GLN A 287 -18.96 -0.98 44.25
CA GLN A 287 -20.38 -1.24 43.99
C GLN A 287 -20.72 -1.20 42.48
N GLU A 288 -20.22 -0.20 41.75
CA GLU A 288 -20.39 -0.10 40.29
C GLU A 288 -19.68 -1.24 39.55
N GLU A 289 -18.51 -1.69 40.04
CA GLU A 289 -17.76 -2.80 39.45
C GLU A 289 -18.59 -4.11 39.45
N THR A 290 -19.32 -4.38 40.54
CA THR A 290 -20.18 -5.56 40.62
C THR A 290 -21.38 -5.49 39.67
N GLU A 291 -22.00 -4.32 39.52
CA GLU A 291 -23.10 -4.10 38.59
C GLU A 291 -22.65 -4.18 37.13
N ASP A 292 -21.53 -3.56 36.79
CA ASP A 292 -21.01 -3.56 35.41
C ASP A 292 -20.46 -4.92 35.00
N THR A 293 -19.85 -5.66 35.92
CA THR A 293 -19.48 -7.06 35.69
C THR A 293 -20.71 -7.93 35.45
N ALA A 294 -21.78 -7.73 36.22
CA ALA A 294 -23.04 -8.45 36.03
C ALA A 294 -23.69 -8.10 34.67
N LYS A 295 -23.71 -6.82 34.28
CA LYS A 295 -24.19 -6.37 32.96
C LYS A 295 -23.39 -6.97 31.81
N HIS A 296 -22.05 -7.01 31.91
CA HIS A 296 -21.20 -7.62 30.90
C HIS A 296 -21.46 -9.12 30.77
N LYS A 297 -21.53 -9.85 31.90
CA LYS A 297 -21.88 -11.27 31.90
C LYS A 297 -23.27 -11.52 31.31
N ALA A 298 -24.27 -10.70 31.63
CA ALA A 298 -25.61 -10.80 31.07
C ALA A 298 -25.61 -10.53 29.55
N LYS A 299 -24.85 -9.54 29.09
CA LYS A 299 -24.70 -9.20 27.67
C LYS A 299 -23.98 -10.31 26.89
N ASP A 300 -22.95 -10.92 27.47
CA ASP A 300 -22.23 -12.02 26.83
C ASP A 300 -23.05 -13.32 26.81
N GLU A 301 -23.84 -13.57 27.86
CA GLU A 301 -24.84 -14.64 27.87
C GLU A 301 -25.91 -14.43 26.80
N GLU A 302 -26.41 -13.21 26.64
CA GLU A 302 -27.38 -12.88 25.60
C GLU A 302 -26.77 -13.04 24.19
N LYS A 303 -25.53 -12.58 23.97
CA LYS A 303 -24.82 -12.82 22.70
C LYS A 303 -24.65 -14.31 22.42
N ARG A 304 -24.34 -15.11 23.45
CA ARG A 304 -24.19 -16.56 23.32
C ARG A 304 -25.51 -17.21 22.91
N ARG A 305 -26.62 -16.84 23.55
CA ARG A 305 -27.97 -17.29 23.20
C ARG A 305 -28.35 -16.92 21.77
N VAL A 306 -28.11 -15.68 21.35
CA VAL A 306 -28.35 -15.23 19.97
C VAL A 306 -27.49 -16.03 18.98
N LYS A 307 -26.21 -16.28 19.30
CA LYS A 307 -25.31 -17.07 18.46
C LYS A 307 -25.78 -18.52 18.32
N GLU A 308 -26.13 -19.17 19.42
CA GLU A 308 -26.65 -20.55 19.42
C GLU A 308 -27.97 -20.66 18.65
N ARG A 309 -28.86 -19.67 18.79
CA ARG A 309 -30.11 -19.58 18.02
C ARG A 309 -29.83 -19.44 16.52
N LYS A 310 -28.96 -18.50 16.12
CA LYS A 310 -28.60 -18.29 14.71
C LYS A 310 -27.91 -19.51 14.09
N ALA A 311 -27.12 -20.26 14.86
CA ALA A 311 -26.50 -21.50 14.39
C ALA A 311 -27.56 -22.55 14.02
N LYS A 312 -28.56 -22.79 14.88
CA LYS A 312 -29.67 -23.70 14.59
C LYS A 312 -30.50 -23.24 13.39
N LEU A 313 -30.75 -21.93 13.29
CA LEU A 313 -31.52 -21.36 12.18
C LEU A 313 -30.75 -21.46 10.85
N ARG A 314 -29.41 -21.36 10.88
CA ARG A 314 -28.57 -21.59 9.70
C ARG A 314 -28.68 -23.03 9.20
N GLU A 315 -28.50 -24.00 10.08
CA GLU A 315 -28.65 -25.43 9.72
C GLU A 315 -30.01 -25.73 9.08
N PHE A 316 -31.07 -25.12 9.62
CA PHE A 316 -32.40 -25.17 9.04
C PHE A 316 -32.48 -24.49 7.66
N THR A 317 -31.95 -23.26 7.53
CA THR A 317 -31.96 -22.49 6.28
C THR A 317 -31.25 -23.26 5.16
N ASP A 318 -30.06 -23.80 5.43
CA ASP A 318 -29.25 -24.56 4.48
C ASP A 318 -29.97 -25.86 4.04
N THR A 319 -30.66 -26.51 4.99
CA THR A 319 -31.45 -27.72 4.69
C THR A 319 -32.65 -27.40 3.81
N ALA A 320 -33.38 -26.32 4.11
CA ALA A 320 -34.53 -25.88 3.33
C ALA A 320 -34.11 -25.41 1.92
N GLU A 321 -33.01 -24.68 1.81
CA GLU A 321 -32.42 -24.28 0.53
C GLU A 321 -32.10 -25.50 -0.33
N ARG A 322 -31.40 -26.50 0.23
CA ARG A 322 -31.06 -27.72 -0.51
C ARG A 322 -32.29 -28.42 -1.08
N LEU A 323 -33.36 -28.57 -0.28
CA LEU A 323 -34.62 -29.19 -0.73
C LEU A 323 -35.24 -28.45 -1.92
N ARG A 324 -35.29 -27.10 -1.85
CA ARG A 324 -35.83 -26.29 -2.95
C ARG A 324 -34.95 -26.35 -4.20
N ILE A 325 -33.63 -26.23 -4.06
CA ILE A 325 -32.68 -26.29 -5.19
C ILE A 325 -32.74 -27.66 -5.88
N GLU A 326 -32.72 -28.75 -5.12
CA GLU A 326 -32.82 -30.11 -5.66
C GLU A 326 -34.14 -30.29 -6.44
N TRP A 327 -35.26 -29.85 -5.86
CA TRP A 327 -36.55 -29.93 -6.53
C TRP A 327 -36.60 -29.08 -7.81
N ILE A 328 -36.11 -27.83 -7.77
CA ILE A 328 -36.05 -26.94 -8.93
C ILE A 328 -35.21 -27.58 -10.06
N HIS A 329 -34.05 -28.11 -9.71
CA HIS A 329 -33.15 -28.79 -10.65
C HIS A 329 -33.83 -29.98 -11.34
N GLU A 330 -34.57 -30.79 -10.60
CA GLU A 330 -35.22 -31.99 -11.14
C GLU A 330 -36.48 -31.68 -11.98
N HIS A 331 -37.29 -30.70 -11.57
CA HIS A 331 -38.65 -30.55 -12.10
C HIS A 331 -38.75 -29.44 -13.15
N VAL A 332 -38.10 -28.29 -12.96
CA VAL A 332 -38.23 -27.12 -13.85
C VAL A 332 -37.79 -27.40 -15.29
N PRO A 333 -36.73 -28.20 -15.56
CA PRO A 333 -36.34 -28.52 -16.94
C PRO A 333 -37.41 -29.26 -17.75
N GLY A 334 -38.29 -30.03 -17.10
CA GLY A 334 -39.35 -30.81 -17.72
C GLY A 334 -40.72 -30.12 -17.79
N MET A 335 -40.86 -28.92 -17.21
CA MET A 335 -42.14 -28.22 -17.15
C MET A 335 -42.62 -27.72 -18.52
N LYS A 336 -43.95 -27.70 -18.69
CA LYS A 336 -44.59 -27.15 -19.90
C LYS A 336 -44.42 -25.64 -19.95
N LYS A 337 -44.35 -25.10 -21.18
CA LYS A 337 -44.14 -23.67 -21.44
C LYS A 337 -45.16 -22.76 -20.75
N ASP A 338 -46.43 -23.15 -20.70
CA ASP A 338 -47.49 -22.35 -20.07
C ASP A 338 -47.30 -22.26 -18.55
N MET A 339 -46.92 -23.37 -17.91
CA MET A 339 -46.58 -23.40 -16.49
C MET A 339 -45.33 -22.54 -16.20
N LEU A 340 -44.28 -22.65 -17.04
CA LEU A 340 -43.09 -21.81 -16.89
C LEU A 340 -43.40 -20.31 -17.04
N ARG A 341 -44.35 -19.95 -17.91
CA ARG A 341 -44.81 -18.56 -18.04
C ARG A 341 -45.52 -18.09 -16.77
N GLU A 342 -46.47 -18.88 -16.26
CA GLU A 342 -47.21 -18.56 -15.03
C GLU A 342 -46.25 -18.40 -13.83
N LEU A 343 -45.28 -19.31 -13.69
CA LEU A 343 -44.25 -19.20 -12.65
C LEU A 343 -43.40 -17.95 -12.82
N SER A 344 -42.94 -17.65 -14.04
CA SER A 344 -42.14 -16.45 -14.31
C SER A 344 -42.89 -15.17 -13.95
N GLU A 345 -44.18 -15.09 -14.27
CA GLU A 345 -45.03 -13.94 -13.91
C GLU A 345 -45.12 -13.77 -12.38
N ARG A 346 -45.37 -14.86 -11.64
CA ARG A 346 -45.50 -14.81 -10.18
C ARG A 346 -44.17 -14.54 -9.47
N LEU A 347 -43.07 -15.14 -9.93
CA LEU A 347 -41.73 -14.88 -9.40
C LEU A 347 -41.30 -13.43 -9.67
N CYS A 348 -41.58 -12.91 -10.87
CA CYS A 348 -41.30 -11.51 -11.22
C CYS A 348 -42.04 -10.53 -10.30
N LEU A 349 -43.30 -10.82 -9.96
CA LEU A 349 -44.07 -10.03 -9.00
C LEU A 349 -43.44 -10.05 -7.60
N ILE A 350 -42.95 -11.21 -7.14
CA ILE A 350 -42.21 -11.32 -5.87
C ILE A 350 -40.93 -10.48 -5.95
N SER A 351 -40.14 -10.63 -7.01
CA SER A 351 -38.86 -9.93 -7.17
C SER A 351 -39.01 -8.41 -7.22
N ILE A 352 -39.99 -7.88 -7.97
CA ILE A 352 -40.16 -6.44 -8.22
C ILE A 352 -41.02 -5.76 -7.17
N MET A 353 -42.12 -6.40 -6.73
CA MET A 353 -43.12 -5.74 -5.87
C MET A 353 -43.10 -6.25 -4.43
N GLY A 354 -42.36 -7.32 -4.11
CA GLY A 354 -42.29 -7.84 -2.75
C GLY A 354 -43.68 -8.18 -2.20
N ILE A 355 -44.53 -8.84 -3.01
CA ILE A 355 -45.93 -9.05 -2.64
C ILE A 355 -46.03 -10.10 -1.54
N GLY A 356 -46.05 -9.61 -0.31
CA GLY A 356 -46.63 -10.28 0.83
C GLY A 356 -47.53 -9.30 1.58
N GLU A 357 -48.59 -9.80 2.21
CA GLU A 357 -49.63 -8.96 2.82
C GLU A 357 -49.05 -7.93 3.82
N GLY A 358 -49.01 -6.65 3.41
CA GLY A 358 -48.88 -5.50 4.32
C GLY A 358 -47.61 -4.65 4.24
N LYS A 359 -46.54 -5.04 3.53
CA LYS A 359 -45.37 -4.18 3.27
C LYS A 359 -44.76 -4.50 1.91
N ILE A 360 -44.69 -3.50 1.02
CA ILE A 360 -43.95 -3.60 -0.26
C ILE A 360 -42.47 -3.55 0.08
N ARG A 361 -41.76 -4.68 -0.06
CA ARG A 361 -40.30 -4.71 0.03
C ARG A 361 -39.72 -5.58 -1.08
N PRO A 362 -39.18 -4.99 -2.16
CA PRO A 362 -38.67 -5.76 -3.28
C PRO A 362 -37.51 -6.64 -2.84
N VAL A 363 -37.29 -7.74 -3.56
CA VAL A 363 -36.16 -8.64 -3.32
C VAL A 363 -34.82 -7.89 -3.53
N SER A 364 -34.78 -6.78 -4.27
CA SER A 364 -33.59 -5.92 -4.39
C SER A 364 -33.18 -5.19 -3.11
N ASP A 365 -34.02 -5.14 -2.06
CA ASP A 365 -33.71 -4.44 -0.80
C ASP A 365 -32.86 -5.28 0.17
N PHE A 366 -32.56 -6.54 -0.16
CA PHE A 366 -31.69 -7.39 0.66
C PHE A 366 -30.24 -7.30 0.19
N ASP A 367 -29.30 -7.22 1.15
CA ASP A 367 -27.85 -7.19 0.91
C ASP A 367 -27.33 -8.58 0.46
N TYR A 368 -27.72 -9.06 -0.72
CA TYR A 368 -27.08 -10.20 -1.40
C TYR A 368 -26.40 -9.77 -2.69
N GLY A 369 -25.31 -10.44 -3.03
CA GLY A 369 -24.52 -10.15 -4.23
C GLY A 369 -25.02 -10.91 -5.45
N TRP A 370 -24.64 -10.44 -6.64
CA TRP A 370 -24.80 -11.21 -7.89
C TRP A 370 -24.12 -12.58 -7.82
N THR A 371 -23.07 -12.72 -7.01
CA THR A 371 -22.39 -13.98 -6.71
C THR A 371 -23.33 -15.01 -6.10
N ASP A 372 -24.21 -14.60 -5.18
CA ASP A 372 -25.15 -15.51 -4.50
C ASP A 372 -26.22 -16.00 -5.48
N ALA A 373 -26.74 -15.11 -6.32
CA ALA A 373 -27.68 -15.47 -7.40
C ALA A 373 -27.05 -16.44 -8.42
N LEU A 374 -25.78 -16.24 -8.78
CA LEU A 374 -25.06 -17.15 -9.69
C LEU A 374 -24.78 -18.52 -9.05
N THR A 375 -24.53 -18.54 -7.73
CA THR A 375 -24.33 -19.77 -6.96
C THR A 375 -25.63 -20.58 -6.91
N ALA A 376 -26.75 -19.94 -6.56
CA ALA A 376 -28.07 -20.55 -6.59
C ALA A 376 -28.42 -21.07 -8.00
N TYR A 377 -28.21 -20.26 -9.03
CA TYR A 377 -28.42 -20.66 -10.43
C TYR A 377 -27.57 -21.88 -10.83
N SER A 378 -26.32 -21.94 -10.38
CA SER A 378 -25.41 -23.06 -10.67
C SER A 378 -25.79 -24.33 -9.91
N GLY A 379 -26.43 -24.22 -8.75
CA GLY A 379 -27.03 -25.36 -8.04
C GLY A 379 -28.27 -25.92 -8.75
N MET A 380 -29.04 -25.08 -9.41
CA MET A 380 -30.28 -25.45 -10.12
C MET A 380 -30.06 -25.96 -11.55
N THR A 381 -28.87 -25.75 -12.12
CA THR A 381 -28.59 -26.00 -13.54
C THR A 381 -27.23 -26.69 -13.73
N LYS A 382 -26.88 -27.02 -14.99
CA LYS A 382 -25.48 -27.32 -15.28
C LYS A 382 -24.63 -26.09 -14.90
N PRO A 383 -23.61 -26.21 -14.03
CA PRO A 383 -22.84 -25.07 -13.56
C PRO A 383 -22.28 -24.23 -14.72
N LEU A 384 -22.18 -22.92 -14.50
CA LEU A 384 -21.49 -22.04 -15.43
C LEU A 384 -19.98 -22.36 -15.43
N PRO A 385 -19.25 -22.12 -16.54
CA PRO A 385 -17.81 -22.23 -16.59
C PRO A 385 -17.13 -21.53 -15.40
N SER A 386 -16.29 -22.28 -14.67
CA SER A 386 -15.42 -21.77 -13.61
C SER A 386 -14.08 -21.37 -14.22
N PRO A 387 -13.39 -20.30 -13.76
CA PRO A 387 -12.05 -20.00 -14.22
C PRO A 387 -11.12 -21.17 -13.91
N ALA A 388 -10.24 -21.50 -14.84
CA ALA A 388 -9.33 -22.63 -14.74
C ALA A 388 -8.18 -22.46 -13.71
N ASN A 389 -8.29 -21.58 -12.71
CA ASN A 389 -7.19 -21.30 -11.78
C ASN A 389 -7.59 -21.56 -10.30
N PRO A 390 -7.19 -22.70 -9.71
CA PRO A 390 -7.47 -23.02 -8.30
C PRO A 390 -6.54 -22.29 -7.31
N GLU A 391 -5.59 -21.46 -7.76
CA GLU A 391 -4.68 -20.70 -6.88
C GLU A 391 -5.21 -19.30 -6.49
N ASP A 392 -6.24 -18.81 -7.17
CA ASP A 392 -6.95 -17.60 -6.75
C ASP A 392 -8.10 -18.02 -5.82
N ASP A 393 -7.87 -17.96 -4.51
CA ASP A 393 -8.87 -18.13 -3.42
C ASP A 393 -9.97 -17.05 -3.44
N ASP A 394 -10.19 -16.39 -4.58
CA ASP A 394 -11.21 -15.35 -4.77
C ASP A 394 -12.38 -15.89 -5.61
N PRO A 395 -13.47 -16.37 -4.98
CA PRO A 395 -14.66 -16.87 -5.68
C PRO A 395 -15.40 -15.78 -6.48
N LEU A 396 -14.91 -14.53 -6.47
CA LEU A 396 -15.52 -13.38 -7.12
C LEU A 396 -15.14 -13.21 -8.61
N TRP A 397 -14.14 -13.94 -9.12
CA TRP A 397 -13.76 -13.87 -10.53
C TRP A 397 -14.55 -14.87 -11.37
N PHE A 398 -15.80 -14.59 -11.70
CA PHE A 398 -16.46 -15.30 -12.81
C PHE A 398 -15.89 -14.81 -14.14
N ASN A 399 -15.56 -15.71 -15.08
CA ASN A 399 -15.27 -15.31 -16.46
C ASN A 399 -16.56 -14.77 -17.10
N THR A 400 -16.82 -13.47 -16.95
CA THR A 400 -18.05 -12.78 -17.35
C THR A 400 -18.36 -12.96 -18.84
N ASP A 401 -17.34 -13.06 -19.68
CA ASP A 401 -17.48 -13.26 -21.12
C ASP A 401 -17.92 -14.67 -21.49
N GLU A 402 -17.30 -15.71 -20.93
CA GLU A 402 -17.68 -17.10 -21.18
C GLU A 402 -19.04 -17.42 -20.56
N ASN A 403 -19.28 -16.97 -19.33
CA ASN A 403 -20.55 -17.16 -18.64
C ASN A 403 -21.68 -16.40 -19.34
N GLY A 404 -21.42 -15.18 -19.81
CA GLY A 404 -22.36 -14.41 -20.61
C GLY A 404 -22.69 -15.09 -21.96
N LYS A 405 -21.71 -15.69 -22.62
CA LYS A 405 -21.93 -16.47 -23.86
C LYS A 405 -22.79 -17.70 -23.60
N GLU A 406 -22.51 -18.44 -22.54
CA GLU A 406 -23.25 -19.64 -22.17
C GLU A 406 -24.70 -19.31 -21.77
N LEU A 407 -24.93 -18.27 -20.96
CA LEU A 407 -26.29 -17.82 -20.61
C LEU A 407 -27.08 -17.40 -21.85
N ARG A 408 -26.48 -16.62 -22.77
CA ARG A 408 -27.13 -16.26 -24.05
C ARG A 408 -27.48 -17.49 -24.88
N ARG A 409 -26.61 -18.49 -24.93
CA ARG A 409 -26.88 -19.76 -25.63
C ARG A 409 -28.07 -20.51 -25.02
N ARG A 410 -28.15 -20.59 -23.69
CA ARG A 410 -29.27 -21.24 -22.98
C ARG A 410 -30.58 -20.50 -23.19
N GLN A 411 -30.54 -19.16 -23.14
CA GLN A 411 -31.69 -18.30 -23.40
C GLN A 411 -32.23 -18.48 -24.82
N GLN A 412 -31.37 -18.62 -25.83
CA GLN A 412 -31.79 -18.89 -27.22
C GLN A 412 -32.48 -20.25 -27.36
N ALA A 413 -32.05 -21.25 -26.59
CA ALA A 413 -32.60 -22.61 -26.66
C ALA A 413 -34.00 -22.71 -26.01
N ASN A 414 -34.20 -22.12 -24.84
CA ASN A 414 -35.51 -22.07 -24.18
C ASN A 414 -35.62 -20.81 -23.30
N PRO A 415 -36.10 -19.68 -23.86
CA PRO A 415 -36.08 -18.40 -23.16
C PRO A 415 -37.00 -18.37 -21.94
N THR A 416 -38.12 -19.08 -21.98
CA THR A 416 -39.11 -19.11 -20.88
C THR A 416 -38.57 -19.91 -19.70
N ARG A 417 -37.92 -21.05 -19.95
CA ARG A 417 -37.27 -21.83 -18.88
C ARG A 417 -36.11 -21.05 -18.27
N GLU A 418 -35.28 -20.44 -19.12
CA GLU A 418 -34.10 -19.71 -18.65
C GLU A 418 -34.46 -18.51 -17.77
N LEU A 419 -35.50 -17.77 -18.16
CA LEU A 419 -36.04 -16.67 -17.35
C LEU A 419 -36.55 -17.18 -15.99
N ALA A 420 -37.30 -18.28 -15.97
CA ALA A 420 -37.81 -18.86 -14.72
C ALA A 420 -36.66 -19.26 -13.78
N LEU A 421 -35.62 -19.93 -14.30
CA LEU A 421 -34.44 -20.34 -13.52
C LEU A 421 -33.66 -19.15 -12.95
N LEU A 422 -33.51 -18.06 -13.71
CA LEU A 422 -32.86 -16.84 -13.23
C LEU A 422 -33.68 -16.16 -12.13
N LEU A 423 -35.02 -16.16 -12.24
CA LEU A 423 -35.90 -15.60 -11.22
C LEU A 423 -35.89 -16.44 -9.93
N PHE A 424 -35.90 -17.77 -10.06
CA PHE A 424 -35.72 -18.68 -8.91
C PHE A 424 -34.38 -18.42 -8.22
N ALA A 425 -33.29 -18.37 -8.97
CA ALA A 425 -31.96 -18.12 -8.43
C ALA A 425 -31.85 -16.76 -7.73
N HIS A 426 -32.51 -15.74 -8.26
CA HIS A 426 -32.55 -14.41 -7.65
C HIS A 426 -33.29 -14.40 -6.31
N ILE A 427 -34.42 -15.12 -6.21
CA ILE A 427 -35.18 -15.21 -4.95
C ILE A 427 -34.45 -16.09 -3.93
N GLU A 428 -33.90 -17.24 -4.34
CA GLU A 428 -33.12 -18.10 -3.43
C GLU A 428 -31.91 -17.35 -2.84
N ALA A 429 -31.21 -16.53 -3.62
CA ALA A 429 -30.11 -15.71 -3.13
C ALA A 429 -30.53 -14.69 -2.05
N ALA A 430 -31.79 -14.29 -2.03
CA ALA A 430 -32.33 -13.38 -1.03
C ALA A 430 -32.73 -14.07 0.27
N ILE A 431 -32.92 -15.40 0.25
CA ILE A 431 -33.31 -16.19 1.41
C ILE A 431 -32.07 -16.49 2.24
N THR A 432 -31.94 -15.80 3.36
CA THR A 432 -30.85 -15.96 4.33
C THR A 432 -31.36 -16.42 5.69
N VAL A 433 -30.45 -16.66 6.64
CA VAL A 433 -30.81 -16.92 8.04
C VAL A 433 -31.72 -15.82 8.61
N ASP A 434 -31.50 -14.56 8.20
CA ASP A 434 -32.26 -13.43 8.74
C ASP A 434 -33.69 -13.34 8.16
N THR A 435 -33.96 -13.88 6.97
CA THR A 435 -35.34 -13.97 6.44
C THR A 435 -36.23 -14.89 7.27
N TRP A 436 -35.64 -15.88 7.94
CA TRP A 436 -36.34 -16.80 8.86
C TRP A 436 -36.34 -16.30 10.33
N ASP A 437 -35.52 -15.31 10.70
CA ASP A 437 -35.38 -14.86 12.10
C ASP A 437 -36.43 -13.78 12.46
N ARG A 438 -37.60 -14.19 12.94
CA ARG A 438 -38.65 -13.26 13.44
C ARG A 438 -38.21 -12.33 14.56
N SER A 439 -37.12 -12.66 15.27
CA SER A 439 -36.60 -11.82 16.34
C SER A 439 -35.60 -10.76 15.85
N ASP A 440 -35.34 -10.68 14.54
CA ASP A 440 -34.48 -9.65 13.98
C ASP A 440 -35.08 -8.25 14.12
N ALA A 441 -34.58 -7.50 15.09
CA ALA A 441 -34.95 -6.11 15.33
C ALA A 441 -34.56 -5.16 14.19
N ARG A 442 -33.70 -5.58 13.26
CA ARG A 442 -33.37 -4.81 12.04
C ARG A 442 -34.42 -4.94 10.95
N GLY A 443 -35.47 -5.73 11.21
CA GLY A 443 -36.62 -5.87 10.35
C GLY A 443 -36.31 -6.57 9.03
N ARG A 444 -35.31 -7.45 8.97
CA ARG A 444 -34.99 -8.24 7.76
C ARG A 444 -35.74 -9.56 7.68
N TYR A 445 -36.53 -9.89 8.72
CA TYR A 445 -37.55 -10.92 8.62
C TYR A 445 -38.55 -10.56 7.51
N ASP A 446 -38.79 -11.51 6.61
CA ASP A 446 -39.75 -11.35 5.51
C ASP A 446 -40.52 -12.65 5.26
N GLY A 447 -41.28 -13.07 6.27
CA GLY A 447 -42.22 -14.17 6.15
C GLY A 447 -43.25 -14.02 5.03
N PRO A 448 -43.79 -12.82 4.75
CA PRO A 448 -44.70 -12.64 3.62
C PRO A 448 -44.06 -12.98 2.26
N MET A 449 -42.80 -12.57 2.01
CA MET A 449 -42.07 -12.98 0.81
C MET A 449 -41.85 -14.50 0.75
N LEU A 450 -41.42 -15.11 1.86
CA LEU A 450 -41.26 -16.57 1.95
C LEU A 450 -42.57 -17.29 1.65
N ASN A 451 -43.69 -16.89 2.27
CA ASN A 451 -45.00 -17.49 2.04
C ASN A 451 -45.44 -17.37 0.57
N ALA A 452 -45.24 -16.20 -0.04
CA ALA A 452 -45.54 -16.00 -1.46
C ALA A 452 -44.69 -16.92 -2.36
N TYR A 453 -43.40 -17.05 -2.05
CA TYR A 453 -42.49 -17.92 -2.79
C TYR A 453 -42.83 -19.41 -2.65
N TYR A 454 -43.12 -19.87 -1.43
CA TYR A 454 -43.57 -21.25 -1.21
C TYR A 454 -44.94 -21.53 -1.86
N ALA A 455 -45.85 -20.55 -1.90
CA ALA A 455 -47.11 -20.70 -2.65
C ALA A 455 -46.88 -20.81 -4.17
N VAL A 456 -45.80 -20.22 -4.72
CA VAL A 456 -45.39 -20.44 -6.12
C VAL A 456 -44.86 -21.87 -6.29
N LEU A 457 -43.99 -22.32 -5.41
CA LEU A 457 -43.44 -23.68 -5.45
C LEU A 457 -44.53 -24.76 -5.32
N GLU A 458 -45.44 -24.62 -4.35
CA GLU A 458 -46.56 -25.56 -4.13
C GLU A 458 -47.48 -25.64 -5.35
N SER A 459 -47.77 -24.51 -6.01
CA SER A 459 -48.58 -24.50 -7.24
C SER A 459 -47.92 -25.21 -8.42
N ALA A 460 -46.59 -25.36 -8.39
CA ALA A 460 -45.81 -26.12 -9.36
C ALA A 460 -45.57 -27.58 -8.94
N GLY A 461 -46.10 -28.01 -7.78
CA GLY A 461 -46.01 -29.38 -7.27
C GLY A 461 -44.92 -29.63 -6.22
N TYR A 462 -44.29 -28.58 -5.66
CA TYR A 462 -43.37 -28.74 -4.53
C TYR A 462 -44.13 -29.20 -3.28
N THR A 463 -43.59 -30.19 -2.57
CA THR A 463 -44.15 -30.65 -1.29
C THR A 463 -43.34 -30.07 -0.14
N VAL A 464 -43.94 -29.13 0.59
CA VAL A 464 -43.31 -28.49 1.74
C VAL A 464 -43.20 -29.47 2.90
N SER A 465 -41.98 -29.70 3.40
CA SER A 465 -41.75 -30.57 4.55
C SER A 465 -42.34 -30.00 5.84
N ASP A 466 -42.59 -30.86 6.83
CA ASP A 466 -43.07 -30.42 8.15
C ASP A 466 -42.11 -29.42 8.82
N ALA A 467 -40.81 -29.55 8.55
CA ALA A 467 -39.79 -28.63 9.04
C ALA A 467 -39.92 -27.24 8.39
N GLU A 468 -40.06 -27.18 7.06
CA GLU A 468 -40.25 -25.92 6.33
C GLU A 468 -41.58 -25.25 6.70
N ARG A 469 -42.67 -26.03 6.81
CA ARG A 469 -43.98 -25.54 7.23
C ARG A 469 -43.92 -24.91 8.62
N LYS A 470 -43.24 -25.58 9.56
CA LYS A 470 -42.99 -25.03 10.90
C LYS A 470 -42.18 -23.73 10.86
N GLY A 471 -41.21 -23.61 9.96
CA GLY A 471 -40.45 -22.37 9.75
C GLY A 471 -41.27 -21.22 9.15
N LEU A 472 -42.27 -21.52 8.32
CA LEU A 472 -43.19 -20.52 7.74
C LEU A 472 -44.24 -20.05 8.76
N GLU A 473 -44.69 -20.94 9.65
CA GLU A 473 -45.69 -20.66 10.69
C GLU A 473 -45.12 -19.99 11.96
N LEU A 474 -43.93 -20.40 12.41
CA LEU A 474 -43.23 -19.90 13.62
C LEU A 474 -42.73 -18.48 13.50
#